data_AF-A0A485AWN7-F1
#
_entry.id   AF-A0A485AWN7-F1
#
_cell.length_a   1.000
_cell.length_b   1.000
_cell.length_c   1.000
_cell.angle_alpha   90.00
_cell.angle_beta   90.00
_cell.angle_gamma   90.00
#
_symmetry.space_group_name_H-M   'P 1'
#
loop_
_entity.id
_entity.type
_entity.pdbx_description
1 polymer ?
#
loop_
_entity_poly.entity_id
_entity_poly.type
_entity_poly.pdbx_seq_one_letter_code
_entity_poly.pdbx_strand_id
1 'polypeptide(L)'
;MSAINEQTKWEDEVYLLAREDRVEGGIYGPSNKQARQLANRTRYLKTAVESLQDYRDYTFFMTAEDPDGTVAGLAVRRRENSFAWWCLTARGNCWPLSITRSTTARRTG
;
A
#
# COMPACT_ATOMS: atom_id res chain seq x y z
N MET A 1 6.23 -33.02 17.44
CA MET A 1 7.04 -31.85 17.06
C MET A 1 6.48 -30.63 17.78
N SER A 2 7.33 -29.73 18.27
CA SER A 2 6.87 -28.42 18.79
C SER A 2 6.72 -27.44 17.62
N ALA A 3 5.71 -26.58 17.69
CA ALA A 3 5.44 -25.55 16.69
C ALA A 3 5.33 -24.18 17.35
N ILE A 4 5.60 -23.13 16.58
CA ILE A 4 5.37 -21.74 17.00
C ILE A 4 3.88 -21.45 16.83
N ASN A 5 3.22 -20.97 17.90
CA ASN A 5 1.85 -20.52 17.83
C ASN A 5 1.81 -19.07 17.32
N GLU A 6 1.24 -18.87 16.14
CA GLU A 6 1.12 -17.56 15.50
C GLU A 6 -0.12 -16.81 16.00
N GLN A 7 0.03 -15.50 16.20
CA GLN A 7 -1.07 -14.60 16.51
C GLN A 7 -1.16 -13.51 15.44
N THR A 8 -2.36 -13.09 15.10
CA THR A 8 -2.59 -11.93 14.22
C THR A 8 -2.27 -10.65 14.99
N LYS A 9 -0.98 -10.35 15.14
CA LYS A 9 -0.47 -9.20 15.89
C LYS A 9 0.73 -8.62 15.16
N TRP A 10 0.76 -7.29 15.04
CA TRP A 10 1.97 -6.58 14.65
C TRP A 10 2.89 -6.42 15.86
N GLU A 11 4.16 -6.78 15.68
CA GLU A 11 5.21 -6.55 16.68
C GLU A 11 6.05 -5.36 16.18
N ASP A 12 6.19 -4.33 17.01
CA ASP A 12 6.85 -3.07 16.63
C ASP A 12 8.36 -3.27 16.37
N GLU A 13 8.96 -4.21 17.10
CA GLU A 13 10.38 -4.54 17.01
C GLU A 13 10.60 -6.05 16.90
N VAL A 14 11.74 -6.41 16.34
CA VAL A 14 12.27 -7.78 16.37
C VAL A 14 13.42 -7.79 17.34
N TYR A 15 13.30 -8.58 18.39
CA TYR A 15 14.28 -8.67 19.46
C TYR A 15 15.64 -9.06 18.91
N LEU A 16 16.70 -8.32 19.19
CA LEU A 16 18.06 -8.76 18.88
C LEU A 16 18.60 -9.57 20.06
N LEU A 17 19.12 -10.77 19.79
CA LEU A 17 19.75 -11.58 20.83
C LEU A 17 21.01 -10.88 21.34
N ALA A 18 21.07 -10.61 22.64
CA ALA A 18 22.23 -10.01 23.28
C ALA A 18 23.28 -11.09 23.64
N ARG A 19 24.52 -10.67 23.90
CA ARG A 19 25.58 -11.61 24.32
C ARG A 19 25.36 -12.21 25.71
N GLU A 20 24.64 -11.49 26.56
CA GLU A 20 24.23 -11.94 27.90
C GLU A 20 23.05 -12.91 27.88
N ASP A 21 22.32 -12.99 26.76
CA ASP A 21 21.21 -13.91 26.63
C ASP A 21 21.71 -15.35 26.50
N ARG A 22 21.08 -16.24 27.25
CA ARG A 22 21.30 -17.68 27.07
C ARG A 22 20.57 -18.14 25.81
N VAL A 23 21.26 -18.92 24.98
CA VAL A 23 20.71 -19.52 23.75
C VAL A 23 19.85 -20.73 24.14
N GLU A 24 18.74 -20.47 24.80
CA GLU A 24 17.81 -21.51 25.26
C GLU A 24 16.62 -21.64 24.31
N GLY A 25 16.26 -22.90 24.05
CA GLY A 25 15.07 -23.26 23.29
C GLY A 25 13.79 -23.24 24.13
N GLY A 26 12.77 -23.95 23.67
CA GLY A 26 11.46 -23.99 24.33
C GLY A 26 10.53 -22.86 23.91
N ILE A 27 9.28 -22.92 24.38
CA ILE A 27 8.20 -22.05 23.86
C ILE A 27 8.45 -20.57 24.16
N TYR A 28 9.14 -20.26 25.26
CA TYR A 28 9.51 -18.91 25.69
C TYR A 28 11.02 -18.67 25.73
N GLY A 29 11.82 -19.57 25.12
CA GLY A 29 13.28 -19.41 25.05
C GLY A 29 13.68 -18.14 24.28
N PRO A 30 14.74 -17.43 24.71
CA PRO A 30 15.23 -16.22 24.03
C PRO A 30 15.50 -16.44 22.53
N SER A 31 16.05 -17.61 22.17
CA SER A 31 16.34 -17.98 20.79
C SER A 31 15.09 -18.04 19.91
N ASN A 32 13.93 -18.40 20.47
CA ASN A 32 12.67 -18.54 19.72
C ASN A 32 11.83 -17.26 19.72
N LYS A 33 12.21 -16.23 20.48
CA LYS A 33 11.47 -14.96 20.59
C LYS A 33 11.37 -14.26 19.23
N GLN A 34 12.49 -14.18 18.50
CA GLN A 34 12.55 -13.60 17.16
C GLN A 34 11.62 -14.30 16.18
N ALA A 35 11.69 -15.64 16.14
CA ALA A 35 10.88 -16.45 15.24
C ALA A 35 9.37 -16.26 15.53
N ARG A 36 8.97 -16.20 16.81
CA ARG A 36 7.58 -15.90 17.19
C ARG A 36 7.14 -14.50 16.77
N GLN A 37 7.98 -13.49 16.95
CA GLN A 37 7.64 -12.12 16.54
C GLN A 37 7.46 -12.01 15.03
N LEU A 38 8.34 -12.64 14.25
CA LEU A 38 8.23 -12.68 12.79
C LEU A 38 7.00 -13.48 12.32
N ALA A 39 6.70 -14.60 12.97
CA ALA A 39 5.53 -15.40 12.67
C ALA A 39 4.23 -14.61 12.92
N ASN A 40 4.15 -13.87 14.04
CA ASN A 40 3.01 -12.99 14.33
C ASN A 40 2.82 -11.90 13.26
N ARG A 41 3.90 -11.22 12.87
CA ARG A 41 3.87 -10.21 11.80
C ARG A 41 3.46 -10.81 10.46
N THR A 42 3.93 -12.02 10.15
CA THR A 42 3.58 -12.73 8.92
C THR A 42 2.10 -13.10 8.90
N ARG A 43 1.57 -13.60 10.03
CA ARG A 43 0.13 -13.90 10.18
C ARG A 43 -0.73 -12.63 10.03
N TYR A 44 -0.32 -11.54 10.67
CA TYR A 44 -0.97 -10.24 10.53
C TYR A 44 -1.03 -9.77 9.07
N LEU A 45 0.11 -9.79 8.37
CA LEU A 45 0.20 -9.38 6.96
C LEU A 45 -0.64 -10.28 6.06
N LYS A 46 -0.63 -11.59 6.30
CA LYS A 46 -1.47 -12.54 5.56
C LYS A 46 -2.95 -12.16 5.68
N THR A 47 -3.43 -11.92 6.89
CA THR A 47 -4.82 -11.49 7.12
C THR A 47 -5.12 -10.15 6.45
N ALA A 48 -4.20 -9.18 6.51
CA ALA A 48 -4.37 -7.89 5.83
C ALA A 48 -4.47 -8.06 4.31
N VAL A 49 -3.61 -8.87 3.69
CA VAL A 49 -3.65 -9.15 2.25
C VAL A 49 -4.91 -9.91 1.84
N GLU A 50 -5.34 -10.88 2.65
CA GLU A 50 -6.59 -11.62 2.42
C GLU A 50 -7.81 -10.69 2.53
N SER A 51 -7.78 -9.67 3.40
CA SER A 51 -8.85 -8.65 3.45
C SER A 51 -8.83 -7.67 2.28
N LEU A 52 -7.70 -7.52 1.58
CA LEU A 52 -7.57 -6.61 0.43
C LEU A 52 -8.10 -7.22 -0.89
N GLN A 53 -8.66 -8.44 -0.86
CA GLN A 53 -9.15 -9.12 -2.05
C GLN A 53 -10.17 -8.28 -2.87
N ASP A 54 -10.91 -7.37 -2.24
CA ASP A 54 -11.84 -6.45 -2.93
C ASP A 54 -11.16 -5.42 -3.86
N TYR A 55 -9.84 -5.19 -3.75
CA TYR A 55 -9.13 -4.21 -4.61
C TYR A 55 -8.62 -4.81 -5.92
N ARG A 56 -8.62 -6.14 -6.07
CA ARG A 56 -8.14 -6.81 -7.28
C ARG A 56 -9.12 -6.73 -8.45
N ASP A 57 -10.36 -6.32 -8.18
CA ASP A 57 -11.44 -6.28 -9.15
C ASP A 57 -11.48 -5.00 -10.02
N TYR A 58 -10.49 -4.11 -9.93
CA TYR A 58 -10.53 -2.83 -10.66
C TYR A 58 -9.33 -2.51 -11.55
N THR A 59 -8.22 -3.26 -11.50
CA THR A 59 -6.97 -2.68 -12.03
C THR A 59 -6.46 -3.27 -13.34
N PHE A 60 -6.69 -4.53 -13.71
CA PHE A 60 -6.05 -5.11 -14.92
C PHE A 60 -6.76 -6.37 -15.45
N PHE A 61 -7.97 -6.25 -16.00
CA PHE A 61 -8.59 -7.38 -16.72
C PHE A 61 -8.41 -7.19 -18.23
N MET A 62 -7.99 -8.26 -18.90
CA MET A 62 -7.92 -8.30 -20.36
C MET A 62 -9.34 -8.35 -20.92
N THR A 63 -9.72 -7.34 -21.69
CA THR A 63 -10.91 -7.40 -22.54
C THR A 63 -10.48 -7.51 -24.00
N ALA A 64 -11.41 -7.84 -24.90
CA ALA A 64 -11.08 -7.88 -26.33
C ALA A 64 -10.60 -6.52 -26.85
N GLU A 65 -10.95 -5.43 -26.16
CA GLU A 65 -10.63 -4.05 -26.47
C GLU A 65 -9.38 -3.52 -25.74
N ASP A 66 -8.95 -4.17 -24.66
CA ASP A 66 -7.78 -3.81 -23.84
C ASP A 66 -6.98 -5.10 -23.51
N PRO A 67 -6.20 -5.61 -24.47
CA PRO A 67 -5.50 -6.90 -24.35
C PRO A 67 -4.43 -6.92 -23.28
N ASP A 68 -4.03 -5.78 -22.73
CA ASP A 68 -3.06 -5.64 -21.65
C ASP A 68 -3.67 -5.08 -20.34
N GLY A 69 -4.97 -4.76 -20.33
CA GLY A 69 -5.70 -4.27 -19.15
C GLY A 69 -5.24 -2.90 -18.64
N THR A 70 -4.40 -2.20 -19.41
CA THR A 70 -3.73 -0.96 -19.00
C THR A 70 -4.70 0.23 -19.02
N VAL A 71 -5.68 0.23 -19.92
CA VAL A 71 -6.67 1.31 -20.05
C VAL A 71 -7.58 1.36 -18.83
N ALA A 72 -8.04 0.21 -18.33
CA ALA A 72 -8.82 0.11 -17.10
C ALA A 72 -8.03 0.63 -15.88
N GLY A 73 -6.77 0.23 -15.73
CA GLY A 73 -5.90 0.67 -14.63
C GLY A 73 -5.56 2.17 -14.66
N LEU A 74 -5.45 2.78 -15.85
CA LEU A 74 -5.20 4.22 -15.99
C LEU A 74 -6.45 5.08 -15.75
N ALA A 75 -7.65 4.55 -16.05
CA ALA A 75 -8.91 5.27 -15.83
C ALA A 75 -9.16 5.56 -14.34
N VAL A 76 -8.78 4.63 -13.45
CA VAL A 76 -8.83 4.82 -11.99
C VAL A 76 -7.83 5.90 -11.55
N ARG A 77 -6.59 5.86 -12.04
CA ARG A 77 -5.51 6.82 -11.66
C ARG A 77 -5.81 8.27 -12.06
N ARG A 78 -6.54 8.51 -13.16
CA ARG A 78 -6.78 9.87 -13.67
C ARG A 78 -7.81 10.68 -12.85
N ARG A 79 -8.61 10.03 -11.98
CA ARG A 79 -9.61 10.74 -11.15
C ARG A 79 -9.03 11.37 -9.87
N GLU A 80 -7.91 10.88 -9.34
CA GLU A 80 -7.35 11.38 -8.07
C GLU A 80 -6.38 12.57 -8.23
N ASN A 81 -5.84 12.81 -9.43
CA ASN A 81 -4.87 13.90 -9.66
C ASN A 81 -5.47 15.20 -10.22
N SER A 82 -6.71 15.55 -9.86
CA SER A 82 -7.28 16.88 -10.15
C SER A 82 -7.52 17.71 -8.88
N PHE A 83 -6.46 17.98 -8.14
CA PHE A 83 -6.44 19.07 -7.14
C PHE A 83 -5.16 19.89 -7.31
N ALA A 84 -5.12 20.72 -8.35
CA ALA A 84 -4.20 21.84 -8.41
C ALA A 84 -4.91 23.08 -7.85
N TRP A 85 -4.95 23.21 -6.52
CA TRP A 85 -5.28 24.48 -5.87
C TRP A 85 -4.10 25.44 -6.06
N TRP A 86 -4.14 26.25 -7.12
CA TRP A 86 -3.28 27.42 -7.21
C TRP A 86 -3.91 28.56 -6.42
N CYS A 87 -3.38 28.82 -5.24
CA CYS A 87 -3.74 29.98 -4.43
C CYS A 87 -2.80 31.14 -4.82
N LEU A 88 -3.20 31.98 -5.78
CA LEU A 88 -2.45 33.19 -6.09
C LEU A 88 -2.94 34.31 -5.16
N THR A 89 -2.15 34.62 -4.14
CA THR A 89 -2.48 35.65 -3.15
C THR A 89 -2.46 37.04 -3.78
N ALA A 90 -3.62 37.52 -4.20
CA ALA A 90 -3.90 38.95 -4.31
C ALA A 90 -5.36 39.19 -3.93
N ARG A 91 -5.57 39.56 -2.65
CA ARG A 91 -6.86 39.97 -2.04
C ARG A 91 -7.81 38.83 -1.59
N GLY A 92 -7.29 37.85 -0.85
CA GLY A 92 -8.04 37.21 0.24
C GLY A 92 -9.27 36.35 -0.09
N ASN A 93 -9.62 36.11 -1.36
CA ASN A 93 -10.79 35.30 -1.73
C ASN A 93 -10.42 34.20 -2.74
N CYS A 94 -10.67 32.94 -2.39
CA CYS A 94 -10.51 31.77 -3.26
C CYS A 94 -11.81 31.52 -4.04
N TRP A 95 -11.75 31.57 -5.37
CA TRP A 95 -12.88 31.20 -6.23
C TRP A 95 -12.53 29.94 -7.04
N PRO A 96 -13.45 28.97 -7.18
CA PRO A 96 -13.22 27.81 -8.04
C PRO A 96 -13.33 28.25 -9.51
N LEU A 97 -12.21 28.27 -10.24
CA LEU A 97 -12.20 28.49 -11.69
C LEU A 97 -11.96 27.15 -12.39
N SER A 98 -12.98 26.64 -13.08
CA SER A 98 -12.88 25.44 -13.92
C SER A 98 -12.15 25.76 -15.22
N ILE A 99 -10.85 25.47 -15.29
CA ILE A 99 -10.09 25.52 -16.55
C ILE A 99 -10.19 24.17 -17.24
N THR A 100 -11.07 24.06 -18.24
CA THR A 100 -10.99 23.02 -19.26
C THR A 100 -9.77 23.31 -20.14
N ARG A 101 -8.71 22.51 -19.98
CA ARG A 101 -7.52 22.62 -20.83
C ARG A 101 -7.88 22.12 -22.24
N SER A 102 -8.22 23.04 -23.14
CA SER A 102 -8.29 22.77 -24.57
C SER A 102 -6.88 22.46 -25.08
N THR A 103 -6.70 21.25 -25.57
CA THR A 103 -5.44 20.78 -26.14
C THR A 103 -5.18 21.50 -27.47
N THR A 104 -4.26 22.46 -27.41
CA THR A 104 -3.24 22.78 -28.43
C THR A 104 -3.71 23.40 -29.76
N ALA A 105 -3.41 24.69 -29.88
CA ALA A 105 -3.25 25.41 -31.14
C ALA A 105 -2.17 24.75 -32.03
N ARG A 106 -2.52 24.40 -33.27
CA ARG A 106 -1.56 24.26 -34.37
C ARG A 106 -1.73 25.48 -35.27
N ARG A 107 -0.72 26.35 -35.26
CA ARG A 107 -0.60 27.52 -36.12
C ARG A 107 -0.37 27.02 -37.55
N THR A 108 -1.26 27.41 -38.45
CA THR A 108 -1.12 27.31 -39.90
C THR A 108 0.09 28.12 -40.37
N GLY A 109 0.81 27.57 -41.33
CA GLY A 109 1.60 28.31 -42.31
C GLY A 109 0.92 28.13 -43.65
#